data_AF-A0A7V9SYK3-F1
#
_entry.id   AF-A0A7V9SYK3-F1
#
_cell.length_a   1.000
_cell.length_b   1.000
_cell.length_c   1.000
_cell.angle_alpha   90.00
_cell.angle_beta   90.00
_cell.angle_gamma   90.00
#
_symmetry.space_group_name_H-M   'P 1'
#
loop_
_entity.id
_entity.type
_entity.pdbx_description
1 polymer ?
#
loop_
_entity_poly.entity_id
_entity_poly.type
_entity_poly.pdbx_seq_one_letter_code
_entity_poly.pdbx_strand_id
1 'polypeptide(L)'
;FFDKNTFPLRPMNLDDKIRIVPGGSTIRDGSFVGENVVLMPPCYVNVGAYVDEGTMIDSHALVGSCAQIGKRVHLSAAAQIGGVLEPVNATPVVIEDDVLIGGNTGVYEGTIVREKAVLASGVILTRSTPVFDLVKNTIYKSDGEKSLEIPAGAVVVQGSRQITSGFGKENGLSIYAPIIVKYRDEKTDVSTKLEDYLR
;
A
#
# COMPACT_ATOMS: atom_id res chain seq x y z
N PHE A 1 -28.54 4.76 2.04
CA PHE A 1 -27.38 5.64 2.29
C PHE A 1 -27.77 7.07 1.92
N PHE A 2 -27.20 8.07 2.58
CA PHE A 2 -27.38 9.49 2.26
C PHE A 2 -25.98 10.08 2.10
N ASP A 3 -25.66 10.63 0.93
CA ASP A 3 -24.36 11.23 0.61
C ASP A 3 -24.59 12.47 -0.26
N LYS A 4 -23.55 13.30 -0.42
CA LYS A 4 -23.58 14.46 -1.32
C LYS A 4 -23.61 14.01 -2.77
N ASN A 5 -24.34 14.75 -3.61
CA ASN A 5 -24.40 14.51 -5.05
C ASN A 5 -23.05 14.61 -5.77
N THR A 6 -22.01 15.14 -5.12
CA THR A 6 -20.67 15.34 -5.70
C THR A 6 -19.84 14.06 -5.76
N PHE A 7 -20.20 13.00 -5.03
CA PHE A 7 -19.45 11.74 -5.00
C PHE A 7 -20.36 10.51 -5.16
N PRO A 8 -21.08 10.39 -6.30
CA PRO A 8 -21.95 9.23 -6.53
C PRO A 8 -21.12 7.96 -6.71
N LEU A 9 -21.81 6.82 -6.86
CA LEU A 9 -21.17 5.56 -7.24
C LEU A 9 -20.70 5.63 -8.70
N ARG A 10 -19.52 5.07 -9.01
CA ARG A 10 -19.04 4.92 -10.38
C ARG A 10 -20.01 3.99 -11.15
N PRO A 11 -20.56 4.40 -12.30
CA PRO A 11 -21.28 3.49 -13.18
C PRO A 11 -20.34 2.39 -13.71
N MET A 12 -20.79 1.14 -13.68
CA MET A 12 -20.02 -0.02 -14.14
C MET A 12 -20.84 -0.82 -15.15
N ASN A 13 -20.20 -1.34 -16.19
CA ASN A 13 -20.79 -2.25 -17.16
C ASN A 13 -19.83 -3.39 -17.54
N LEU A 14 -20.27 -4.30 -18.41
CA LEU A 14 -19.48 -5.47 -18.80
C LEU A 14 -18.27 -5.12 -19.66
N ASP A 15 -18.32 -4.02 -20.42
CA ASP A 15 -17.23 -3.59 -21.29
C ASP A 15 -16.04 -3.04 -20.49
N ASP A 16 -16.24 -2.66 -19.22
CA ASP A 16 -15.14 -2.28 -18.32
C ASP A 16 -14.18 -3.46 -18.02
N LYS A 17 -14.61 -4.72 -18.20
CA LYS A 17 -13.84 -5.94 -17.88
C LYS A 17 -13.29 -5.98 -16.44
N ILE A 18 -14.04 -5.43 -15.50
CA ILE A 18 -13.71 -5.43 -14.07
C ILE A 18 -14.54 -6.48 -13.35
N ARG A 19 -13.92 -7.26 -12.46
CA ARG A 19 -14.61 -8.22 -11.63
C ARG A 19 -14.92 -7.62 -10.26
N ILE A 20 -16.20 -7.39 -9.98
CA ILE A 20 -16.68 -6.99 -8.64
C ILE A 20 -17.35 -8.19 -7.99
N VAL A 21 -16.78 -8.69 -6.89
CA VAL A 21 -17.36 -9.80 -6.15
C VAL A 21 -18.45 -9.28 -5.18
N PRO A 22 -19.63 -9.93 -5.09
CA PRO A 22 -20.73 -9.45 -4.25
C PRO A 22 -20.39 -9.46 -2.76
N GLY A 23 -20.73 -8.39 -2.03
CA GLY A 23 -20.58 -8.37 -0.57
C GLY A 23 -20.30 -7.01 0.08
N GLY A 24 -20.64 -5.90 -0.57
CA GLY A 24 -20.54 -4.55 0.03
C GLY A 24 -19.36 -3.70 -0.41
N SER A 25 -18.78 -3.97 -1.59
CA SER A 25 -17.77 -3.08 -2.17
C SER A 25 -18.38 -1.78 -2.72
N THR A 26 -17.65 -0.68 -2.61
CA THR A 26 -18.07 0.64 -3.11
C THR A 26 -16.94 1.28 -3.90
N ILE A 27 -17.24 1.75 -5.11
CA ILE A 27 -16.33 2.50 -5.97
C ILE A 27 -16.98 3.85 -6.23
N ARG A 28 -16.31 4.93 -5.85
CA ARG A 28 -16.81 6.29 -6.08
C ARG A 28 -16.55 6.75 -7.51
N ASP A 29 -17.47 7.54 -8.03
CA ASP A 29 -17.29 8.26 -9.28
C ASP A 29 -16.08 9.21 -9.20
N GLY A 30 -15.49 9.50 -10.35
CA GLY A 30 -14.22 10.22 -10.46
C GLY A 30 -13.00 9.37 -10.08
N SER A 31 -13.13 8.06 -9.91
CA SER A 31 -12.01 7.12 -9.85
C SER A 31 -11.85 6.36 -11.18
N PHE A 32 -10.62 5.95 -11.47
CA PHE A 32 -10.31 5.05 -12.57
C PHE A 32 -10.01 3.65 -12.03
N VAL A 33 -10.57 2.64 -12.69
CA VAL A 33 -10.31 1.23 -12.45
C VAL A 33 -10.08 0.58 -13.81
N GLY A 34 -8.92 -0.06 -13.98
CA GLY A 34 -8.47 -0.64 -15.24
C GLY A 34 -9.06 -2.02 -15.52
N GLU A 35 -8.81 -2.52 -16.73
CA GLU A 35 -9.25 -3.85 -17.15
C GLU A 35 -8.63 -4.94 -16.25
N ASN A 36 -9.34 -6.07 -16.10
CA ASN A 36 -8.90 -7.24 -15.33
C ASN A 36 -8.67 -6.99 -13.83
N VAL A 37 -9.03 -5.82 -13.29
CA VAL A 37 -9.02 -5.57 -11.85
C VAL A 37 -10.06 -6.45 -11.16
N VAL A 38 -9.67 -7.02 -10.01
CA VAL A 38 -10.56 -7.82 -9.15
C VAL A 38 -10.78 -7.09 -7.83
N LEU A 39 -12.04 -6.86 -7.49
CA LEU A 39 -12.47 -6.28 -6.23
C LEU A 39 -13.17 -7.34 -5.38
N MET A 40 -12.50 -7.81 -4.34
CA MET A 40 -13.04 -8.70 -3.33
C MET A 40 -13.72 -7.89 -2.21
N PRO A 41 -14.80 -8.39 -1.60
CA PRO A 41 -15.64 -7.58 -0.73
C PRO A 41 -15.35 -7.81 0.75
N PRO A 42 -15.73 -6.85 1.62
CA PRO A 42 -16.07 -5.48 1.27
C PRO A 42 -14.79 -4.71 0.96
N CYS A 43 -14.72 -3.94 -0.11
CA CYS A 43 -13.60 -3.03 -0.36
C CYS A 43 -14.09 -1.62 -0.71
N TYR A 44 -13.22 -0.63 -0.63
CA TYR A 44 -13.58 0.75 -0.93
C TYR A 44 -12.55 1.43 -1.82
N VAL A 45 -12.98 1.98 -2.95
CA VAL A 45 -12.17 2.79 -3.85
C VAL A 45 -12.75 4.20 -3.88
N ASN A 46 -11.97 5.17 -3.42
CA ASN A 46 -12.43 6.54 -3.25
C ASN A 46 -12.17 7.40 -4.50
N VAL A 47 -12.76 8.58 -4.52
CA VAL A 47 -12.66 9.54 -5.63
C VAL A 47 -11.22 9.92 -5.96
N GLY A 48 -10.93 10.08 -7.24
CA GLY A 48 -9.60 10.46 -7.74
C GLY A 48 -8.57 9.33 -7.71
N ALA A 49 -8.89 8.19 -7.10
CA ALA A 49 -8.00 7.04 -7.13
C ALA A 49 -7.82 6.52 -8.56
N TYR A 50 -6.63 6.03 -8.87
CA TYR A 50 -6.32 5.35 -10.12
C TYR A 50 -5.86 3.94 -9.79
N VAL A 51 -6.57 2.93 -10.27
CA VAL A 51 -6.22 1.52 -10.10
C VAL A 51 -5.98 0.91 -11.47
N ASP A 52 -4.71 0.60 -11.78
CA ASP A 52 -4.32 0.13 -13.10
C ASP A 52 -4.58 -1.38 -13.31
N GLU A 53 -4.38 -1.83 -14.54
CA GLU A 53 -4.71 -3.14 -15.06
C GLU A 53 -4.23 -4.31 -14.19
N GLY A 54 -5.10 -5.31 -14.03
CA GLY A 54 -4.78 -6.60 -13.41
C GLY A 54 -4.49 -6.54 -11.90
N THR A 55 -4.73 -5.40 -11.26
CA THR A 55 -4.59 -5.24 -9.81
C THR A 55 -5.67 -6.00 -9.05
N MET A 56 -5.29 -6.63 -7.94
CA MET A 56 -6.19 -7.29 -7.02
C MET A 56 -6.38 -6.44 -5.75
N ILE A 57 -7.63 -6.14 -5.44
CA ILE A 57 -8.07 -5.48 -4.21
C ILE A 57 -8.79 -6.52 -3.36
N ASP A 58 -8.13 -7.05 -2.33
CA ASP A 58 -8.72 -8.08 -1.47
C ASP A 58 -9.77 -7.53 -0.49
N SER A 59 -10.46 -8.47 0.16
CA SER A 59 -11.47 -8.19 1.18
C SER A 59 -10.96 -7.24 2.25
N HIS A 60 -11.78 -6.26 2.60
CA HIS A 60 -11.50 -5.20 3.57
C HIS A 60 -10.42 -4.18 3.17
N ALA A 61 -9.90 -4.24 1.93
CA ALA A 61 -8.93 -3.26 1.47
C ALA A 61 -9.55 -1.90 1.14
N LEU A 62 -8.78 -0.84 1.38
CA LEU A 62 -9.12 0.55 1.11
C LEU A 62 -8.12 1.15 0.12
N VAL A 63 -8.62 1.75 -0.95
CA VAL A 63 -7.88 2.65 -1.84
C VAL A 63 -8.43 4.06 -1.62
N GLY A 64 -7.68 4.87 -0.87
CA GLY A 64 -8.06 6.22 -0.50
C GLY A 64 -8.06 7.21 -1.65
N SER A 65 -8.57 8.42 -1.40
CA SER A 65 -8.71 9.46 -2.43
C SER A 65 -7.37 9.79 -3.08
N CYS A 66 -7.38 9.92 -4.40
CA CYS A 66 -6.21 10.25 -5.21
C CYS A 66 -5.06 9.23 -5.16
N ALA A 67 -5.19 8.09 -4.46
CA ALA A 67 -4.15 7.06 -4.44
C ALA A 67 -3.90 6.50 -5.85
N GLN A 68 -2.63 6.28 -6.18
CA GLN A 68 -2.19 5.76 -7.47
C GLN A 68 -1.71 4.33 -7.29
N ILE A 69 -2.42 3.36 -7.86
CA ILE A 69 -2.10 1.94 -7.81
C ILE A 69 -1.74 1.49 -9.22
N GLY A 70 -0.52 0.99 -9.38
CA GLY A 70 0.04 0.51 -10.64
C GLY A 70 -0.58 -0.82 -11.09
N LYS A 71 0.05 -1.43 -12.09
CA LYS A 71 -0.40 -2.67 -12.72
C LYS A 71 -0.01 -3.88 -11.89
N ARG A 72 -0.86 -4.92 -11.89
CA ARG A 72 -0.59 -6.22 -11.25
C ARG A 72 -0.19 -6.09 -9.78
N VAL A 73 -0.68 -5.05 -9.10
CA VAL A 73 -0.51 -4.87 -7.66
C VAL A 73 -1.41 -5.85 -6.94
N HIS A 74 -0.95 -6.41 -5.82
CA HIS A 74 -1.78 -7.20 -4.92
C HIS A 74 -1.94 -6.46 -3.60
N LEU A 75 -3.10 -5.84 -3.41
CA LEU A 75 -3.53 -5.31 -2.11
C LEU A 75 -4.21 -6.43 -1.34
N SER A 76 -3.49 -7.07 -0.42
CA SER A 76 -4.00 -8.18 0.38
C SER A 76 -5.09 -7.74 1.37
N ALA A 77 -5.74 -8.72 2.00
CA ALA A 77 -6.87 -8.47 2.89
C ALA A 77 -6.58 -7.40 3.94
N ALA A 78 -7.51 -6.45 4.10
CA ALA A 78 -7.41 -5.31 4.99
C ALA A 78 -6.21 -4.36 4.74
N ALA A 79 -5.55 -4.41 3.58
CA ALA A 79 -4.56 -3.40 3.20
C ALA A 79 -5.20 -2.00 3.10
N GLN A 80 -4.58 -1.00 3.72
CA GLN A 80 -5.07 0.37 3.80
C GLN A 80 -4.14 1.31 3.04
N ILE A 81 -4.57 1.76 1.86
CA ILE A 81 -3.87 2.79 1.10
C ILE A 81 -4.51 4.14 1.41
N GLY A 82 -3.74 5.01 2.07
CA GLY A 82 -4.19 6.32 2.53
C GLY A 82 -4.57 7.25 1.39
N GLY A 83 -5.66 8.00 1.59
CA GLY A 83 -6.07 9.06 0.67
C GLY A 83 -5.39 10.37 0.97
N VAL A 84 -5.09 11.16 -0.06
CA VAL A 84 -4.53 12.51 0.06
C VAL A 84 -5.26 13.41 -0.92
N LEU A 85 -6.24 14.16 -0.41
CA LEU A 85 -6.96 15.17 -1.21
C LEU A 85 -6.45 16.58 -0.92
N GLU A 86 -6.04 16.83 0.33
CA GLU A 86 -5.48 18.08 0.79
C GLU A 86 -4.20 17.81 1.60
N PRO A 87 -3.19 18.70 1.51
CA PRO A 87 -3.16 19.90 0.67
C PRO A 87 -2.97 19.58 -0.82
N VAL A 88 -3.38 20.50 -1.70
CA VAL A 88 -3.41 20.26 -3.17
C VAL A 88 -2.04 19.98 -3.80
N ASN A 89 -0.97 20.42 -3.16
CA ASN A 89 0.42 20.17 -3.59
C ASN A 89 1.01 18.89 -2.99
N ALA A 90 0.28 18.19 -2.10
CA ALA A 90 0.75 16.94 -1.55
C ALA A 90 0.71 15.83 -2.61
N THR A 91 1.77 15.04 -2.65
CA THR A 91 1.81 13.83 -3.44
C THR A 91 0.87 12.79 -2.81
N PRO A 92 -0.01 12.13 -3.61
CA PRO A 92 -0.81 11.03 -3.10
C PRO A 92 0.06 9.81 -2.77
N VAL A 93 -0.54 8.82 -2.10
CA VAL A 93 0.14 7.53 -1.94
C VAL A 93 0.26 6.88 -3.33
N VAL A 94 1.46 6.41 -3.65
CA VAL A 94 1.77 5.76 -4.92
C VAL A 94 2.28 4.36 -4.65
N ILE A 95 1.62 3.36 -5.23
CA ILE A 95 2.02 1.97 -5.24
C ILE A 95 2.31 1.62 -6.69
N GLU A 96 3.57 1.41 -7.05
CA GLU A 96 3.97 1.12 -8.42
C GLU A 96 3.68 -0.34 -8.82
N ASP A 97 3.98 -0.66 -10.08
CA ASP A 97 3.69 -1.95 -10.71
C ASP A 97 4.30 -3.14 -9.93
N ASP A 98 3.60 -4.27 -9.95
CA ASP A 98 4.04 -5.56 -9.39
C ASP A 98 4.34 -5.55 -7.87
N VAL A 99 3.88 -4.53 -7.15
CA VAL A 99 4.01 -4.45 -5.69
C VAL A 99 3.04 -5.40 -5.00
N LEU A 100 3.52 -6.08 -3.96
CA LEU A 100 2.67 -6.85 -3.05
C LEU A 100 2.56 -6.13 -1.69
N ILE A 101 1.32 -5.81 -1.31
CA ILE A 101 0.99 -5.19 -0.04
C ILE A 101 0.31 -6.27 0.82
N GLY A 102 1.02 -6.75 1.85
CA GLY A 102 0.54 -7.81 2.73
C GLY A 102 -0.69 -7.40 3.56
N GLY A 103 -1.35 -8.37 4.18
CA GLY A 103 -2.60 -8.13 4.89
C GLY A 103 -2.42 -7.22 6.11
N ASN A 104 -3.44 -6.41 6.43
CA ASN A 104 -3.39 -5.42 7.52
C ASN A 104 -2.22 -4.40 7.42
N THR A 105 -1.65 -4.23 6.22
CA THR A 105 -0.59 -3.24 5.95
C THR A 105 -1.22 -1.87 5.73
N GLY A 106 -0.56 -0.80 6.17
CA GLY A 106 -1.01 0.58 5.97
C GLY A 106 0.07 1.42 5.29
N VAL A 107 -0.27 2.09 4.20
CA VAL A 107 0.62 3.03 3.49
C VAL A 107 -0.04 4.39 3.42
N TYR A 108 0.56 5.40 4.04
CA TYR A 108 -0.10 6.68 4.29
C TYR A 108 0.75 7.89 3.88
N GLU A 109 0.14 9.07 3.89
CA GLU A 109 0.80 10.38 3.89
C GLU A 109 1.75 10.61 2.70
N GLY A 110 1.33 10.14 1.52
CA GLY A 110 2.06 10.35 0.27
C GLY A 110 3.28 9.44 0.08
N THR A 111 3.42 8.39 0.90
CA THR A 111 4.48 7.39 0.75
C THR A 111 4.44 6.77 -0.65
N ILE A 112 5.62 6.59 -1.25
CA ILE A 112 5.81 5.95 -2.56
C ILE A 112 6.42 4.58 -2.33
N VAL A 113 5.78 3.54 -2.84
CA VAL A 113 6.30 2.17 -2.84
C VAL A 113 6.64 1.80 -4.27
N ARG A 114 7.95 1.70 -4.55
CA ARG A 114 8.45 1.46 -5.90
C ARG A 114 8.21 0.03 -6.38
N GLU A 115 8.29 -0.14 -7.69
CA GLU A 115 7.92 -1.37 -8.39
C GLU A 115 8.51 -2.64 -7.76
N LYS A 116 7.75 -3.73 -7.84
CA LYS A 116 8.12 -5.08 -7.37
C LYS A 116 8.39 -5.21 -5.87
N ALA A 117 8.29 -4.15 -5.08
CA ALA A 117 8.47 -4.22 -3.63
C ALA A 117 7.43 -5.12 -2.97
N VAL A 118 7.78 -5.65 -1.79
CA VAL A 118 6.91 -6.50 -0.98
C VAL A 118 6.86 -5.94 0.42
N LEU A 119 5.68 -5.54 0.88
CA LEU A 119 5.43 -5.21 2.28
C LEU A 119 4.78 -6.42 2.94
N ALA A 120 5.44 -6.99 3.95
CA ALA A 120 4.85 -8.06 4.74
C ALA A 120 3.62 -7.57 5.53
N SER A 121 2.78 -8.52 5.94
CA SER A 121 1.57 -8.22 6.70
C SER A 121 1.85 -7.41 7.97
N GLY A 122 1.04 -6.39 8.21
CA GLY A 122 1.15 -5.51 9.39
C GLY A 122 2.25 -4.45 9.29
N VAL A 123 2.89 -4.27 8.14
CA VAL A 123 3.78 -3.13 7.92
C VAL A 123 2.94 -1.84 7.86
N ILE A 124 3.30 -0.87 8.67
CA ILE A 124 2.72 0.47 8.67
C ILE A 124 3.79 1.46 8.22
N LEU A 125 3.49 2.25 7.20
CA LEU A 125 4.33 3.31 6.65
C LEU A 125 3.58 4.64 6.69
N THR A 126 4.17 5.61 7.38
CA THR A 126 3.73 7.01 7.42
C THR A 126 4.89 7.90 7.01
N ARG A 127 4.64 9.19 6.73
CA ARG A 127 5.70 10.14 6.36
C ARG A 127 6.80 10.21 7.42
N SER A 128 6.43 10.07 8.69
CA SER A 128 7.33 10.16 9.85
C SER A 128 8.02 8.84 10.21
N THR A 129 7.64 7.72 9.58
CA THR A 129 8.19 6.40 9.91
C THR A 129 9.52 6.17 9.19
N PRO A 130 10.67 6.12 9.88
CA PRO A 130 11.94 5.75 9.26
C PRO A 130 11.96 4.26 8.94
N VAL A 131 12.46 3.91 7.75
CA VAL A 131 12.62 2.54 7.27
C VAL A 131 14.09 2.18 7.25
N PHE A 132 14.46 1.10 7.92
CA PHE A 132 15.85 0.69 8.10
C PHE A 132 16.22 -0.37 7.07
N ASP A 133 17.29 -0.16 6.33
CA ASP A 133 17.78 -1.09 5.32
C ASP A 133 19.04 -1.79 5.80
N LEU A 134 18.90 -3.05 6.19
CA LEU A 134 20.01 -3.88 6.67
C LEU A 134 20.92 -4.36 5.55
N VAL A 135 20.44 -4.36 4.30
CA VAL A 135 21.19 -4.83 3.14
C VAL A 135 22.12 -3.73 2.64
N LYS A 136 21.59 -2.50 2.52
CA LYS A 136 22.33 -1.34 2.03
C LYS A 136 22.92 -0.47 3.14
N ASN A 137 22.69 -0.83 4.41
CA ASN A 137 23.15 -0.06 5.58
C ASN A 137 22.72 1.42 5.52
N THR A 138 21.46 1.67 5.18
CA THR A 138 20.89 3.03 5.04
C THR A 138 19.55 3.15 5.75
N ILE A 139 19.07 4.39 5.92
CA ILE A 139 17.76 4.70 6.52
C ILE A 139 17.00 5.57 5.53
N TYR A 140 15.85 5.08 5.06
CA TYR A 140 14.91 5.87 4.27
C TYR A 140 13.98 6.64 5.20
N LYS A 141 13.83 7.93 4.97
CA LYS A 141 12.95 8.82 5.73
C LYS A 141 12.53 9.99 4.83
N SER A 142 11.36 10.54 5.09
CA SER A 142 10.97 11.83 4.53
C SER A 142 11.95 12.91 5.03
N ASP A 143 12.42 13.77 4.14
CA ASP A 143 13.26 14.94 4.47
C ASP A 143 12.42 16.23 4.63
N GLY A 144 11.10 16.12 4.59
CA GLY A 144 10.16 17.23 4.78
C GLY A 144 9.64 17.79 3.47
N GLU A 145 10.44 17.79 2.41
CA GLU A 145 9.99 18.12 1.05
C GLU A 145 9.58 16.86 0.29
N LYS A 146 10.35 15.78 0.42
CA LYS A 146 10.12 14.51 -0.29
C LYS A 146 9.34 13.53 0.56
N SER A 147 8.45 12.80 -0.10
CA SER A 147 7.75 11.65 0.49
C SER A 147 8.74 10.56 0.94
N LEU A 148 8.31 9.74 1.90
CA LEU A 148 8.98 8.47 2.17
C LEU A 148 8.91 7.61 0.90
N GLU A 149 10.05 7.05 0.50
CA GLU A 149 10.15 6.21 -0.69
C GLU A 149 10.74 4.85 -0.32
N ILE A 150 10.00 3.78 -0.60
CA ILE A 150 10.47 2.39 -0.48
C ILE A 150 11.08 1.99 -1.82
N PRO A 151 12.36 1.58 -1.87
CA PRO A 151 13.02 1.31 -3.14
C PRO A 151 12.48 0.07 -3.86
N ALA A 152 12.71 0.02 -5.17
CA ALA A 152 12.22 -1.06 -6.03
C ALA A 152 12.74 -2.43 -5.56
N GLY A 153 11.86 -3.43 -5.61
CA GLY A 153 12.16 -4.80 -5.20
C GLY A 153 12.45 -5.00 -3.70
N ALA A 154 12.35 -3.96 -2.86
CA ALA A 154 12.62 -4.10 -1.42
C ALA A 154 11.59 -5.02 -0.75
N VAL A 155 12.05 -5.86 0.17
CA VAL A 155 11.18 -6.68 1.03
C VAL A 155 11.21 -6.10 2.44
N VAL A 156 10.10 -5.47 2.83
CA VAL A 156 9.92 -4.78 4.11
C VAL A 156 9.13 -5.66 5.06
N VAL A 157 9.61 -5.79 6.29
CA VAL A 157 8.92 -6.49 7.39
C VAL A 157 8.74 -5.55 8.57
N GLN A 158 7.77 -5.87 9.43
CA GLN A 158 7.61 -5.27 10.74
C GLN A 158 8.82 -5.58 11.62
N GLY A 159 9.22 -4.60 12.42
CA GLY A 159 10.34 -4.73 13.34
C GLY A 159 10.24 -3.71 14.46
N SER A 160 11.29 -3.66 15.27
CA SER A 160 11.41 -2.70 16.35
C SER A 160 12.84 -2.21 16.49
N ARG A 161 12.97 -0.98 16.97
CA ARG A 161 14.27 -0.36 17.29
C ARG A 161 14.31 -0.02 18.77
N GLN A 162 15.33 -0.52 19.45
CA GLN A 162 15.56 -0.22 20.85
C GLN A 162 15.85 1.27 21.05
N ILE A 163 15.26 1.85 22.10
CA ILE A 163 15.58 3.22 22.52
C ILE A 163 16.90 3.20 23.30
N THR A 164 17.88 3.98 22.84
CA THR A 164 19.27 3.94 23.36
C THR A 164 19.59 5.03 24.39
N SER A 165 18.62 5.86 24.77
CA SER A 165 18.84 6.98 25.71
C SER A 165 17.57 7.33 26.50
N GLY A 166 17.77 7.93 27.68
CA GLY A 166 16.70 8.43 28.55
C GLY A 166 15.76 7.34 29.08
N PHE A 167 14.55 7.76 29.46
CA PHE A 167 13.53 6.91 30.06
C PHE A 167 13.24 5.63 29.26
N GLY A 168 13.28 5.71 27.92
CA GLY A 168 13.05 4.54 27.08
C GLY A 168 14.13 3.45 27.23
N LYS A 169 15.40 3.84 27.38
CA LYS A 169 16.47 2.88 27.67
C LYS A 169 16.32 2.27 29.06
N GLU A 170 16.03 3.12 30.05
CA GLU A 170 15.88 2.71 31.46
C GLU A 170 14.77 1.68 31.65
N ASN A 171 13.74 1.72 30.81
CA ASN A 171 12.59 0.82 30.86
C ASN A 171 12.61 -0.27 29.76
N GLY A 172 13.71 -0.44 29.03
CA GLY A 172 13.84 -1.48 28.01
C GLY A 172 12.86 -1.34 26.84
N LEU A 173 12.43 -0.11 26.53
CA LEU A 173 11.43 0.15 25.51
C LEU A 173 12.02 0.08 24.09
N SER A 174 11.18 -0.33 23.15
CA SER A 174 11.45 -0.29 21.72
C SER A 174 10.31 0.41 21.00
N ILE A 175 10.62 1.07 19.90
CA ILE A 175 9.64 1.70 19.01
C ILE A 175 9.49 0.84 17.76
N TYR A 176 8.28 0.80 17.20
CA TYR A 176 8.03 0.18 15.90
C TYR A 176 8.98 0.76 14.84
N ALA A 177 9.58 -0.12 14.04
CA ALA A 177 10.53 0.24 13.00
C ALA A 177 10.41 -0.77 11.84
N PRO A 178 9.88 -0.37 10.67
CA PRO A 178 9.90 -1.23 9.49
C PRO A 178 11.33 -1.43 8.98
N ILE A 179 11.62 -2.63 8.51
CA ILE A 179 12.97 -3.07 8.16
C ILE A 179 12.97 -3.69 6.77
N ILE A 180 13.82 -3.21 5.87
CA ILE A 180 14.18 -3.89 4.63
C ILE A 180 15.21 -4.97 4.95
N VAL A 181 14.82 -6.23 4.71
CA VAL A 181 15.64 -7.41 5.04
C VAL A 181 16.30 -8.05 3.83
N LYS A 182 15.77 -7.80 2.64
CA LYS A 182 16.33 -8.24 1.35
C LYS A 182 15.74 -7.43 0.20
N TYR A 183 16.31 -7.63 -0.98
CA TYR A 183 15.76 -7.18 -2.25
C TYR A 183 15.44 -8.40 -3.12
N ARG A 184 14.37 -8.35 -3.91
CA ARG A 184 14.08 -9.35 -4.93
C ARG A 184 15.21 -9.33 -5.96
N ASP A 185 15.72 -10.51 -6.30
CA ASP A 185 16.57 -10.69 -7.46
C ASP A 185 15.72 -11.21 -8.64
N GLU A 186 16.19 -11.00 -9.87
CA GLU A 186 15.50 -11.47 -11.09
C GLU A 186 15.34 -13.00 -11.13
N LYS A 187 16.11 -13.75 -10.32
CA LYS A 187 16.02 -15.21 -10.22
C LYS A 187 14.90 -15.68 -9.28
N THR A 188 14.48 -14.87 -8.32
CA THR A 188 13.37 -15.18 -7.40
C THR A 188 12.00 -14.92 -8.04
N ASP A 189 11.94 -14.15 -9.13
CA ASP A 189 10.68 -13.83 -9.85
C ASP A 189 10.02 -15.03 -10.56
N VAL A 190 10.72 -16.17 -10.68
CA VAL A 190 10.19 -17.37 -11.37
C VAL A 190 9.42 -18.31 -10.43
N SER A 191 9.39 -18.07 -9.12
CA SER A 191 8.53 -18.83 -8.21
C SER A 191 7.97 -17.97 -7.09
N THR A 192 6.69 -17.65 -7.20
CA THR A 192 5.63 -18.03 -6.25
C THR A 192 6.06 -19.01 -5.13
N LYS A 193 6.98 -18.58 -4.26
CA LYS A 193 7.36 -19.25 -3.00
C LYS A 193 6.85 -18.48 -1.77
N LEU A 194 6.02 -17.47 -1.97
CA LEU A 194 5.39 -16.74 -0.87
C LEU A 194 4.42 -17.66 -0.09
N GLU A 195 3.82 -18.66 -0.75
CA GLU A 195 2.94 -19.65 -0.12
C GLU A 195 3.69 -20.65 0.79
N ASP A 196 4.98 -20.94 0.52
CA ASP A 196 5.78 -21.89 1.32
C ASP A 196 6.40 -21.26 2.57
N TYR A 197 6.51 -19.93 2.66
CA TYR A 197 7.06 -19.24 3.82
C TYR A 197 6.02 -18.87 4.89
N LEU A 198 4.73 -18.98 4.57
CA LEU A 198 3.61 -18.61 5.45
C LEU A 198 2.79 -19.82 5.91
N ARG A 199 3.28 -21.05 5.68
CA ARG A 199 2.75 -22.31 6.22
C ARG A 199 3.70 -22.93 7.23
#